data_AF-A0A4D9DB06-F1
#
_entry.id   AF-A0A4D9DB06-F1
#
_cell.length_a   1.000
_cell.length_b   1.000
_cell.length_c   1.000
_cell.angle_alpha   90.00
_cell.angle_beta   90.00
_cell.angle_gamma   90.00
#
_symmetry.space_group_name_H-M   'P 1'
#
loop_
_entity.id
_entity.type
_entity.pdbx_description
1 polymer ?
#
loop_
_entity_poly.entity_id
_entity_poly.type
_entity_poly.pdbx_seq_one_letter_code
_entity_poly.pdbx_strand_id
1 'polypeptide(L)'
;MFLMSRKIKSLGVKMVISGEGSDEVFGGYLYFHKAPNKDEFHRETCRKIKALHQYDCLRANKSTSAWGLEARVPFLDKEFINVAMNIDPEWKMIKPEEGRMEKWILRKAFDDEEHPYLPKHILYRQKEQFSDGVGYSWIDGLKAHAEEHVTDKMMLNAAHIFPHNTPTSKEGYYYRMIFERFFPQNPASLTVPGGASVACSTAKAVEWDASWSKNLDPSGRAAIGVHNSAYENQRAASGNLATTKIIDNVPRMMEVAAAPELTIWS
;
A
#
# COMPACT_ATOMS: atom_id res chain seq x y z
N MET A 1 0.38 -13.58 2.06
CA MET A 1 -0.09 -14.08 0.74
C MET A 1 0.33 -15.53 0.47
N PHE A 2 1.63 -15.88 0.42
CA PHE A 2 2.09 -17.26 0.18
C PHE A 2 1.41 -18.33 1.05
N LEU A 3 1.39 -18.15 2.38
CA LEU A 3 0.75 -19.11 3.30
C LEU A 3 -0.78 -19.17 3.14
N MET A 4 -1.41 -18.03 2.84
CA MET A 4 -2.84 -17.95 2.56
C MET A 4 -3.21 -18.76 1.31
N SER A 5 -2.43 -18.63 0.24
CA SER A 5 -2.62 -19.38 -1.00
C SER A 5 -2.56 -20.90 -0.78
N ARG A 6 -1.64 -21.38 0.08
CA ARG A 6 -1.57 -22.79 0.48
C ARG A 6 -2.89 -23.27 1.08
N LYS A 7 -3.46 -22.48 2.00
CA LYS A 7 -4.71 -22.84 2.68
C LYS A 7 -5.89 -22.82 1.72
N ILE A 8 -6.00 -21.80 0.88
CA ILE A 8 -7.05 -21.70 -0.16
C ILE A 8 -6.99 -22.92 -1.09
N LYS A 9 -5.79 -23.28 -1.55
CA LYS A 9 -5.61 -24.43 -2.43
C LYS A 9 -6.06 -25.74 -1.78
N SER A 10 -5.79 -25.93 -0.48
CA SER A 10 -6.23 -27.12 0.24
C SER A 10 -7.76 -27.27 0.32
N LEU A 11 -8.52 -26.20 0.08
CA LEU A 11 -9.98 -26.23 0.00
C LEU A 11 -10.48 -26.55 -1.42
N GLY A 12 -9.59 -26.86 -2.37
CA GLY A 12 -9.94 -27.18 -3.76
C GLY A 12 -10.15 -25.97 -4.66
N VAL A 13 -10.03 -24.75 -4.14
CA VAL A 13 -10.15 -23.50 -4.91
C VAL A 13 -8.95 -23.35 -5.85
N LYS A 14 -9.22 -22.97 -7.10
CA LYS A 14 -8.22 -22.81 -8.16
C LYS A 14 -8.01 -21.37 -8.62
N MET A 15 -8.94 -20.48 -8.31
CA MET A 15 -8.89 -19.07 -8.72
C MET A 15 -9.45 -18.17 -7.61
N VAL A 16 -8.82 -17.02 -7.41
CA VAL A 16 -9.28 -15.95 -6.51
C VAL A 16 -9.19 -14.59 -7.19
N ILE A 17 -10.04 -13.67 -6.76
CA ILE A 17 -10.00 -12.27 -7.15
C ILE A 17 -9.27 -11.47 -6.07
N SER A 18 -8.40 -10.55 -6.48
CA SER A 18 -7.64 -9.67 -5.59
C SER A 18 -7.82 -8.19 -5.98
N GLY A 19 -7.68 -7.30 -5.00
CA GLY A 19 -7.80 -5.85 -5.16
C GLY A 19 -6.51 -5.12 -5.55
N GLU A 20 -5.44 -5.84 -5.91
CA GLU A 20 -4.17 -5.25 -6.36
C GLU A 20 -4.39 -4.31 -7.55
N GLY A 21 -3.67 -3.18 -7.60
CA GLY A 21 -3.83 -2.15 -8.63
C GLY A 21 -4.76 -1.00 -8.23
N SER A 22 -5.65 -1.21 -7.25
CA SER A 22 -6.59 -0.16 -6.81
C SER A 22 -5.88 1.08 -6.25
N ASP A 23 -4.82 0.89 -5.46
CA ASP A 23 -4.06 2.00 -4.87
C ASP A 23 -3.28 2.78 -5.93
N GLU A 24 -2.75 2.10 -6.94
CA GLU A 24 -1.98 2.68 -8.03
C GLU A 24 -2.85 3.47 -9.02
N VAL A 25 -4.07 3.00 -9.27
CA VAL A 25 -5.02 3.64 -10.20
C VAL A 25 -5.70 4.86 -9.57
N PHE A 26 -5.99 4.82 -8.26
CA PHE A 26 -6.77 5.83 -7.56
C PHE A 26 -5.99 6.65 -6.51
N GLY A 27 -4.67 6.46 -6.41
CA GLY A 27 -3.82 7.14 -5.44
C GLY A 27 -4.22 6.83 -4.00
N GLY A 28 -4.28 5.54 -3.66
CA GLY A 28 -4.76 5.07 -2.37
C GLY A 28 -3.72 5.03 -1.25
N TYR A 29 -2.44 5.18 -1.57
CA TYR A 29 -1.40 5.21 -0.54
C TYR A 29 -1.41 6.55 0.21
N LEU A 30 -1.12 6.51 1.51
CA LEU A 30 -1.18 7.70 2.37
C LEU A 30 -0.24 8.84 1.92
N TYR A 31 0.84 8.53 1.19
CA TYR A 31 1.73 9.55 0.65
C TYR A 31 1.07 10.42 -0.44
N PHE A 32 -0.02 9.95 -1.07
CA PHE A 32 -0.78 10.78 -2.02
C PHE A 32 -1.49 11.98 -1.37
N HIS A 33 -1.64 12.01 -0.04
CA HIS A 33 -2.11 13.21 0.68
C HIS A 33 -1.17 14.40 0.53
N LYS A 34 0.10 14.15 0.16
CA LYS A 34 1.11 15.19 -0.07
C LYS A 34 1.30 15.52 -1.55
N ALA A 35 0.49 14.96 -2.45
CA ALA A 35 0.58 15.29 -3.86
C ALA A 35 0.38 16.81 -4.05
N PRO A 36 1.31 17.52 -4.68
CA PRO A 36 1.29 18.99 -4.72
C PRO A 36 0.18 19.56 -5.60
N ASN A 37 -0.27 18.79 -6.60
CA ASN A 37 -1.34 19.14 -7.53
C ASN A 37 -1.83 17.89 -8.28
N LYS A 38 -2.93 18.04 -9.03
CA LYS A 38 -3.57 16.97 -9.79
C LYS A 38 -2.68 16.35 -10.88
N ASP A 39 -1.78 17.14 -11.48
CA ASP A 39 -0.88 16.67 -12.54
C ASP A 39 0.20 15.74 -11.97
N GLU A 40 0.82 16.11 -10.85
CA GLU A 40 1.80 15.24 -10.17
C GLU A 40 1.14 13.99 -9.59
N PHE A 41 -0.09 14.10 -9.05
CA PHE A 41 -0.89 12.95 -8.65
C PHE A 41 -1.06 11.98 -9.83
N HIS A 42 -1.50 12.47 -10.99
CA HIS A 42 -1.71 11.65 -12.17
C HIS A 42 -0.41 11.03 -12.70
N ARG A 43 0.65 11.82 -12.80
CA ARG A 43 1.97 11.33 -13.24
C ARG A 43 2.48 10.23 -12.31
N GLU A 44 2.25 10.35 -11.01
CA GLU A 44 2.62 9.32 -10.05
C GLU A 44 1.80 8.04 -10.22
N THR A 45 0.47 8.14 -10.38
CA THR A 45 -0.37 6.96 -10.69
C THR A 45 0.11 6.26 -11.96
N CYS A 46 0.44 7.01 -13.02
CA CYS A 46 1.04 6.48 -14.24
C CYS A 46 2.38 5.76 -14.01
N ARG A 47 3.28 6.36 -13.22
CA ARG A 47 4.58 5.73 -12.86
C ARG A 47 4.36 4.43 -12.10
N LYS A 48 3.47 4.44 -11.11
CA LYS A 48 3.12 3.28 -10.29
C LYS A 48 2.54 2.15 -11.12
N ILE A 49 1.54 2.43 -11.96
CA ILE A 49 0.94 1.43 -12.86
C ILE A 49 2.00 0.80 -13.78
N LYS A 50 2.88 1.61 -14.38
CA LYS A 50 3.95 1.11 -15.26
C LYS A 50 4.96 0.22 -14.54
N ALA A 51 5.17 0.43 -13.24
CA ALA A 51 6.13 -0.33 -12.44
C ALA A 51 5.53 -1.55 -11.73
N LEU A 52 4.20 -1.72 -11.72
CA LEU A 52 3.48 -2.78 -11.00
C LEU A 52 4.04 -4.19 -11.24
N HIS A 53 4.51 -4.47 -12.46
CA HIS A 53 5.07 -5.77 -12.84
C HIS A 53 6.32 -6.17 -12.04
N GLN A 54 7.01 -5.21 -11.43
CA GLN A 54 8.19 -5.43 -10.58
C GLN A 54 7.85 -5.57 -9.09
N TYR A 55 6.65 -5.16 -8.68
CA TYR A 55 6.24 -5.05 -7.27
C TYR A 55 4.99 -5.90 -6.98
N ASP A 56 3.82 -5.27 -6.90
CA ASP A 56 2.58 -5.88 -6.43
C ASP A 56 2.09 -7.01 -7.33
N CYS A 57 2.19 -6.86 -8.66
CA CYS A 57 1.86 -7.95 -9.59
C CYS A 57 2.84 -9.12 -9.45
N LEU A 58 4.14 -8.85 -9.25
CA LEU A 58 5.16 -9.88 -9.05
C LEU A 58 4.84 -10.71 -7.79
N ARG A 59 4.59 -10.02 -6.67
CA ARG A 59 4.21 -10.63 -5.40
C ARG A 59 2.91 -11.41 -5.54
N ALA A 60 1.88 -10.79 -6.13
CA ALA A 60 0.56 -11.40 -6.25
C ALA A 60 0.59 -12.68 -7.07
N ASN A 61 1.21 -12.62 -8.25
CA ASN A 61 1.29 -13.75 -9.17
C ASN A 61 2.18 -14.87 -8.60
N LYS A 62 3.44 -14.59 -8.22
CA LYS A 62 4.38 -15.65 -7.79
C LYS A 62 3.95 -16.32 -6.48
N SER A 63 3.43 -15.55 -5.52
CA SER A 63 3.05 -16.11 -4.21
C SER A 63 1.78 -16.97 -4.25
N THR A 64 0.88 -16.75 -5.20
CA THR A 64 -0.31 -17.60 -5.43
C THR A 64 0.02 -18.79 -6.32
N SER A 65 0.77 -18.56 -7.41
CA SER A 65 1.21 -19.60 -8.34
C SER A 65 2.07 -20.67 -7.68
N ALA A 66 2.81 -20.34 -6.61
CA ALA A 66 3.57 -21.31 -5.81
C ALA A 66 2.71 -22.47 -5.25
N TRP A 67 1.39 -22.29 -5.17
CA TRP A 67 0.43 -23.31 -4.74
C TRP A 67 -0.57 -23.68 -5.85
N GLY A 68 -0.30 -23.33 -7.11
CA GLY A 68 -1.22 -23.59 -8.21
C GLY A 68 -2.58 -22.91 -8.04
N LEU A 69 -2.58 -21.69 -7.50
CA LEU A 69 -3.74 -20.82 -7.34
C LEU A 69 -3.61 -19.63 -8.30
N GLU A 70 -4.60 -19.43 -9.17
CA GLU A 70 -4.65 -18.27 -10.07
C GLU A 70 -5.21 -17.05 -9.32
N ALA A 71 -4.52 -15.90 -9.43
CA ALA A 71 -5.02 -14.62 -8.94
C ALA A 71 -5.43 -13.72 -10.12
N ARG A 72 -6.67 -13.23 -10.09
CA ARG A 72 -7.19 -12.23 -11.04
C ARG A 72 -7.29 -10.87 -10.38
N VAL A 73 -6.97 -9.82 -11.12
CA VAL A 73 -6.83 -8.44 -10.60
C VAL A 73 -7.68 -7.47 -11.43
N PRO A 74 -9.01 -7.40 -11.19
CA PRO A 74 -9.93 -6.62 -12.04
C PRO A 74 -9.62 -5.13 -12.13
N PHE A 75 -8.99 -4.54 -11.12
CA PHE A 75 -8.54 -3.14 -11.16
C PHE A 75 -7.46 -2.87 -12.22
N LEU A 76 -6.82 -3.93 -12.73
CA LEU A 76 -5.81 -3.87 -13.78
C LEU A 76 -6.32 -4.37 -15.13
N ASP A 77 -7.63 -4.58 -15.27
CA ASP A 77 -8.24 -4.78 -16.57
C ASP A 77 -7.99 -3.57 -17.48
N LYS A 78 -7.72 -3.82 -18.76
CA LYS A 78 -7.32 -2.77 -19.71
C LYS A 78 -8.44 -1.76 -19.93
N GLU A 79 -9.67 -2.22 -20.08
CA GLU A 79 -10.81 -1.34 -20.30
C GLU A 79 -11.14 -0.55 -19.04
N PHE A 80 -11.05 -1.19 -17.87
CA PHE A 80 -11.19 -0.49 -16.60
C PHE A 80 -10.10 0.58 -16.40
N ILE A 81 -8.84 0.28 -16.69
CA ILE A 81 -7.75 1.26 -16.62
C ILE A 81 -8.02 2.43 -17.57
N ASN A 82 -8.47 2.17 -18.81
CA ASN A 82 -8.77 3.23 -19.77
C ASN A 82 -9.84 4.19 -19.21
N VAL A 83 -10.91 3.66 -18.62
CA VAL A 83 -11.95 4.49 -18.00
C VAL A 83 -11.38 5.23 -16.78
N ALA A 84 -10.78 4.51 -15.84
CA ALA A 84 -10.32 5.07 -14.58
C ALA A 84 -9.22 6.12 -14.76
N MET A 85 -8.34 5.98 -15.75
CA MET A 85 -7.25 6.91 -16.00
C MET A 85 -7.65 8.13 -16.83
N ASN A 86 -8.82 8.10 -17.49
CA ASN A 86 -9.39 9.25 -18.21
C ASN A 86 -10.22 10.19 -17.33
N ILE A 87 -10.49 9.81 -16.09
CA ILE A 87 -11.14 10.70 -15.11
C ILE A 87 -10.19 11.86 -14.78
N ASP A 88 -10.71 13.09 -14.70
CA ASP A 88 -9.94 14.25 -14.22
C ASP A 88 -9.29 13.91 -12.86
N PRO A 89 -7.94 13.93 -12.75
CA PRO A 89 -7.23 13.59 -11.52
C PRO A 89 -7.67 14.41 -10.30
N GLU A 90 -8.29 15.58 -10.52
CA GLU A 90 -8.93 16.37 -9.47
C GLU A 90 -9.93 15.56 -8.62
N TRP A 91 -10.66 14.62 -9.22
CA TRP A 91 -11.61 13.76 -8.50
C TRP A 91 -10.94 12.62 -7.72
N LYS A 92 -9.65 12.38 -7.97
CA LYS A 92 -8.83 11.41 -7.23
C LYS A 92 -8.03 12.07 -6.12
N MET A 93 -7.82 13.39 -6.18
CA MET A 93 -7.11 14.13 -5.16
C MET A 93 -7.77 13.97 -3.78
N ILE A 94 -6.91 13.87 -2.78
CA ILE A 94 -7.31 13.75 -1.38
C ILE A 94 -7.42 15.16 -0.81
N LYS A 95 -8.61 15.52 -0.32
CA LYS A 95 -8.95 16.86 0.15
C LYS A 95 -9.73 16.77 1.46
N PRO A 96 -9.03 16.59 2.59
CA PRO A 96 -9.68 16.43 3.90
C PRO A 96 -10.61 17.59 4.27
N GLU A 97 -10.29 18.80 3.84
CA GLU A 97 -11.10 20.02 4.02
C GLU A 97 -12.45 19.96 3.28
N GLU A 98 -12.53 19.19 2.19
CA GLU A 98 -13.76 18.88 1.47
C GLU A 98 -14.37 17.52 1.88
N GLY A 99 -13.82 16.87 2.92
CA GLY A 99 -14.23 15.53 3.35
C GLY A 99 -13.81 14.40 2.41
N ARG A 100 -12.94 14.65 1.42
CA ARG A 100 -12.46 13.62 0.48
C ARG A 100 -11.25 12.89 1.03
N MET A 101 -11.36 11.57 1.16
CA MET A 101 -10.28 10.68 1.57
C MET A 101 -9.64 9.94 0.39
N GLU A 102 -8.63 9.11 0.64
CA GLU A 102 -8.01 8.29 -0.38
C GLU A 102 -9.03 7.43 -1.14
N LYS A 103 -8.88 7.36 -2.47
CA LYS A 103 -9.82 6.68 -3.38
C LYS A 103 -11.26 7.20 -3.29
N TRP A 104 -11.47 8.49 -2.97
CA TRP A 104 -12.80 9.09 -2.81
C TRP A 104 -13.79 8.74 -3.92
N ILE A 105 -13.43 8.96 -5.18
CA ILE A 105 -14.29 8.67 -6.32
C ILE A 105 -14.69 7.19 -6.40
N LEU A 106 -13.77 6.28 -6.09
CA LEU A 106 -14.06 4.85 -6.06
C LEU A 106 -15.07 4.54 -4.94
N ARG A 107 -14.88 5.10 -3.75
CA ARG A 107 -15.82 4.93 -2.62
C ARG A 107 -17.21 5.43 -3.00
N LYS A 108 -17.30 6.62 -3.62
CA LYS A 108 -18.57 7.19 -4.08
C LYS A 108 -19.25 6.35 -5.16
N ALA A 109 -18.50 5.73 -6.07
CA ALA A 109 -19.06 4.86 -7.09
C ALA A 109 -19.73 3.59 -6.52
N PHE A 110 -19.37 3.17 -5.30
CA PHE A 110 -19.96 2.02 -4.60
C PHE A 110 -20.80 2.45 -3.37
N ASP A 111 -21.08 3.75 -3.23
CA ASP A 111 -21.87 4.30 -2.14
C ASP A 111 -23.37 4.30 -2.47
N ASP A 112 -23.94 3.10 -2.58
CA ASP A 112 -25.36 2.88 -2.83
C ASP A 112 -26.13 2.84 -1.50
N GLU A 113 -27.09 3.75 -1.32
CA GLU A 113 -27.91 3.82 -0.08
C GLU A 113 -29.06 2.82 -0.08
N GLU A 114 -29.59 2.48 -1.26
CA GLU A 114 -30.71 1.55 -1.40
C GLU A 114 -30.22 0.10 -1.37
N HIS A 115 -29.09 -0.16 -2.04
CA HIS A 115 -28.48 -1.48 -2.16
C HIS A 115 -26.98 -1.47 -1.80
N PRO A 116 -26.61 -1.27 -0.51
CA PRO A 116 -25.22 -1.12 -0.12
C PRO A 116 -24.35 -2.35 -0.45
N TYR A 117 -23.29 -2.15 -1.23
CA TYR A 117 -22.29 -3.19 -1.50
C TYR A 117 -21.46 -3.55 -0.26
N LEU A 118 -21.22 -2.57 0.62
CA LEU A 118 -20.40 -2.69 1.82
C LEU A 118 -21.04 -1.89 2.97
N PRO A 119 -20.85 -2.31 4.24
CA PRO A 119 -21.18 -1.48 5.38
C PRO A 119 -20.44 -0.14 5.34
N LYS A 120 -21.10 0.98 5.70
CA LYS A 120 -20.51 2.34 5.63
C LYS A 120 -19.17 2.46 6.34
N HIS A 121 -19.00 1.82 7.50
CA HIS A 121 -17.74 1.84 8.25
C HIS A 121 -16.58 1.13 7.54
N ILE A 122 -16.86 0.20 6.60
CA ILE A 122 -15.85 -0.42 5.72
C ILE A 122 -15.63 0.47 4.49
N LEU A 123 -16.72 0.95 3.87
CA LEU A 123 -16.66 1.80 2.68
C LEU A 123 -15.88 3.09 2.91
N TYR A 124 -15.90 3.63 4.12
CA TYR A 124 -15.18 4.84 4.53
C TYR A 124 -14.04 4.58 5.51
N ARG A 125 -13.56 3.33 5.61
CA ARG A 125 -12.39 3.01 6.42
C ARG A 125 -11.12 3.57 5.79
N GLN A 126 -10.29 4.22 6.61
CA GLN A 126 -8.97 4.69 6.17
C GLN A 126 -8.10 3.50 5.72
N LYS A 127 -7.29 3.73 4.68
CA LYS A 127 -6.34 2.76 4.17
C LYS A 127 -5.32 2.36 5.24
N GLU A 128 -5.19 1.04 5.40
CA GLU A 128 -4.08 0.41 6.11
C GLU A 128 -3.29 -0.46 5.14
N GLN A 129 -1.96 -0.43 5.22
CA GLN A 129 -1.10 -1.26 4.38
C GLN A 129 -1.19 -2.74 4.80
N PHE A 130 -0.98 -3.65 3.85
CA PHE A 130 -1.10 -5.09 4.11
C PHE A 130 -0.16 -5.55 5.22
N SER A 131 1.05 -4.97 5.29
CA SER A 131 2.07 -5.24 6.30
C SER A 131 1.65 -4.84 7.71
N ASP A 132 0.84 -3.80 7.87
CA ASP A 132 0.32 -3.38 9.17
C ASP A 132 -0.94 -4.18 9.55
N GLY A 133 -1.79 -4.50 8.56
CA GLY A 133 -3.02 -5.27 8.77
C GLY A 133 -2.81 -6.75 9.13
N VAL A 134 -1.62 -7.33 8.86
CA VAL A 134 -1.29 -8.71 9.28
C VAL A 134 -0.83 -8.83 10.74
N GLY A 135 -0.59 -7.69 11.40
CA GLY A 135 -0.15 -7.63 12.81
C GLY A 135 1.30 -7.14 12.96
N TYR A 136 1.50 -6.18 13.87
CA TYR A 136 2.78 -5.50 14.10
C TYR A 136 3.94 -6.45 14.44
N SER A 137 3.66 -7.53 15.19
CA SER A 137 4.66 -8.51 15.62
C SER A 137 5.33 -9.27 14.46
N TRP A 138 4.69 -9.33 13.28
CA TRP A 138 5.26 -10.04 12.14
C TRP A 138 6.52 -9.35 11.60
N ILE A 139 6.47 -8.03 11.42
CA ILE A 139 7.61 -7.25 10.92
C ILE A 139 8.73 -7.22 11.96
N ASP A 140 8.38 -7.03 13.23
CA ASP A 140 9.38 -7.01 14.31
C ASP A 140 10.08 -8.36 14.46
N GLY A 141 9.35 -9.47 14.28
CA GLY A 141 9.92 -10.81 14.23
C GLY A 141 10.90 -11.00 13.07
N LEU A 142 10.59 -10.47 11.87
CA LEU A 142 11.51 -10.53 10.72
C LEU A 142 12.79 -9.74 10.97
N LYS A 143 12.69 -8.54 11.57
CA LYS A 143 13.85 -7.73 11.95
C LYS A 143 14.71 -8.44 12.99
N ALA A 144 14.10 -8.98 14.04
CA ALA A 144 14.80 -9.73 15.08
C ALA A 144 15.51 -10.96 14.50
N HIS A 145 14.83 -11.72 13.65
CA HIS A 145 15.43 -12.88 12.98
C HIS A 145 16.62 -12.49 12.09
N ALA A 146 16.52 -11.39 11.34
CA ALA A 146 17.64 -10.89 10.54
C ALA A 146 18.82 -10.42 11.41
N GLU A 147 18.54 -9.81 12.57
CA GLU A 147 19.54 -9.36 13.53
C GLU A 147 20.40 -10.52 14.06
N GLU A 148 19.78 -11.68 14.30
CA GLU A 148 20.48 -12.90 14.73
C GLU A 148 21.42 -13.49 13.67
N HIS A 149 21.15 -13.22 12.38
CA HIS A 149 21.85 -13.86 11.26
C HIS A 149 22.81 -12.93 10.52
N VAL A 150 22.70 -11.61 10.69
CA VAL A 150 23.53 -10.62 9.99
C VAL A 150 24.28 -9.76 11.00
N THR A 151 25.58 -9.96 11.06
CA THR A 151 26.46 -9.23 11.98
C THR A 151 26.81 -7.83 11.46
N ASP A 152 27.23 -6.93 12.35
CA ASP A 152 27.71 -5.59 11.94
C ASP A 152 28.93 -5.67 11.02
N LYS A 153 29.80 -6.66 11.22
CA LYS A 153 30.94 -6.93 10.33
C LYS A 153 30.49 -7.30 8.92
N MET A 154 29.40 -8.06 8.78
CA MET A 154 28.82 -8.37 7.47
C MET A 154 28.28 -7.10 6.80
N MET A 155 27.61 -6.24 7.55
CA MET A 155 27.11 -4.95 7.06
C MET A 155 28.24 -4.02 6.60
N LEU A 156 29.34 -3.94 7.36
CA LEU A 156 30.52 -3.15 6.97
C LEU A 156 31.11 -3.59 5.62
N ASN A 157 31.04 -4.89 5.31
CA ASN A 157 31.54 -5.46 4.07
C ASN A 157 30.47 -5.56 2.96
N ALA A 158 29.24 -5.09 3.20
CA ALA A 158 28.11 -5.30 2.29
C ALA A 158 28.37 -4.76 0.88
N ALA A 159 28.98 -3.57 0.75
CA ALA A 159 29.27 -2.96 -0.55
C ALA A 159 30.33 -3.73 -1.36
N HIS A 160 31.20 -4.49 -0.69
CA HIS A 160 32.18 -5.33 -1.37
C HIS A 160 31.57 -6.64 -1.85
N ILE A 161 30.67 -7.23 -1.06
CA ILE A 161 30.01 -8.51 -1.36
C ILE A 161 28.87 -8.31 -2.37
N PHE A 162 28.10 -7.23 -2.23
CA PHE A 162 26.94 -6.88 -3.03
C PHE A 162 27.09 -5.49 -3.64
N PRO A 163 27.97 -5.29 -4.64
CA PRO A 163 28.25 -3.96 -5.20
C PRO A 163 27.05 -3.34 -5.92
N HIS A 164 26.16 -4.17 -6.47
CA HIS A 164 24.89 -3.73 -7.07
C HIS A 164 23.76 -3.84 -6.03
N ASN A 165 22.99 -2.76 -5.85
CA ASN A 165 21.92 -2.68 -4.84
C ASN A 165 22.37 -3.13 -3.46
N THR A 166 23.43 -2.49 -2.95
CA THR A 166 23.98 -2.78 -1.63
C THR A 166 22.90 -2.68 -0.55
N PRO A 167 22.66 -3.75 0.23
CA PRO A 167 21.72 -3.68 1.34
C PRO A 167 22.13 -2.65 2.38
N THR A 168 21.17 -1.80 2.79
CA THR A 168 21.39 -0.76 3.80
C THR A 168 20.87 -1.14 5.19
N SER A 169 20.24 -2.30 5.31
CA SER A 169 19.75 -2.86 6.58
C SER A 169 20.09 -4.35 6.68
N LYS A 170 20.14 -4.87 7.90
CA LYS A 170 20.36 -6.30 8.18
C LYS A 170 19.25 -7.18 7.59
N GLU A 171 18.00 -6.72 7.65
CA GLU A 171 16.87 -7.40 7.01
C GLU A 171 17.07 -7.50 5.48
N GLY A 172 17.43 -6.39 4.82
CA GLY A 172 17.71 -6.38 3.39
C GLY A 172 18.91 -7.27 3.02
N TYR A 173 19.95 -7.29 3.86
CA TYR A 173 21.11 -8.16 3.69
C TYR A 173 20.70 -9.63 3.78
N TYR A 174 19.88 -9.97 4.77
CA TYR A 174 19.38 -11.34 4.97
C TYR A 174 18.59 -11.83 3.75
N TYR A 175 17.67 -11.01 3.22
CA TYR A 175 16.95 -11.34 1.99
C TYR A 175 17.89 -11.46 0.79
N ARG A 176 18.89 -10.58 0.67
CA ARG A 176 19.87 -10.64 -0.40
C ARG A 176 20.70 -11.93 -0.36
N MET A 177 21.11 -12.39 0.83
CA MET A 177 21.80 -13.67 0.98
C MET A 177 20.95 -14.85 0.49
N ILE A 178 19.65 -14.86 0.84
CA ILE A 178 18.73 -15.91 0.38
C ILE A 178 18.57 -15.84 -1.14
N PHE A 179 18.40 -14.64 -1.70
CA PHE A 179 18.26 -14.43 -3.13
C PHE A 179 19.47 -14.99 -3.90
N GLU A 180 20.69 -14.60 -3.53
CA GLU A 180 21.93 -15.04 -4.19
C GLU A 180 22.17 -16.54 -4.04
N ARG A 181 21.68 -17.16 -2.95
CA ARG A 181 21.71 -18.63 -2.79
C ARG A 181 20.88 -19.35 -3.86
N PHE A 182 19.74 -18.80 -4.25
CA PHE A 182 18.86 -19.41 -5.27
C PHE A 182 19.15 -18.92 -6.69
N PHE A 183 19.65 -17.69 -6.83
CA PHE A 183 19.90 -17.01 -8.10
C PHE A 183 21.30 -16.38 -8.13
N PRO A 184 22.37 -17.19 -8.13
CA PRO A 184 23.75 -16.70 -7.99
C PRO A 184 24.29 -15.96 -9.22
N GLN A 185 23.53 -15.88 -10.31
CA GLN A 185 23.98 -15.27 -11.55
C GLN A 185 23.76 -13.74 -11.49
N ASN A 186 24.80 -12.97 -11.84
CA ASN A 186 24.73 -11.51 -11.90
C ASN A 186 23.47 -10.97 -12.61
N PRO A 187 23.04 -11.49 -13.78
CA PRO A 187 21.83 -11.01 -14.44
C PRO A 187 20.56 -11.10 -13.58
N ALA A 188 20.45 -12.08 -12.69
CA ALA A 188 19.28 -12.18 -11.81
C ALA A 188 19.21 -11.00 -10.84
N SER A 189 20.34 -10.59 -10.26
CA SER A 189 20.41 -9.44 -9.35
C SER A 189 20.00 -8.12 -10.03
N LEU A 190 20.25 -7.99 -11.34
CA LEU A 190 19.89 -6.82 -12.14
C LEU A 190 18.37 -6.72 -12.42
N THR A 191 17.62 -7.82 -12.24
CA THR A 191 16.16 -7.81 -12.41
C THR A 191 15.43 -7.23 -11.21
N VAL A 192 16.11 -7.07 -10.07
CA VAL A 192 15.54 -6.50 -8.85
C VAL A 192 15.74 -4.99 -8.89
N PRO A 193 14.66 -4.17 -8.95
CA PRO A 193 14.80 -2.72 -9.01
C PRO A 193 15.46 -2.21 -7.72
N GLY A 194 16.39 -1.26 -7.90
CA GLY A 194 17.04 -0.54 -6.81
C GLY A 194 16.54 0.90 -6.68
N GLY A 195 17.11 1.63 -5.73
CA GLY A 195 16.84 3.05 -5.49
C GLY A 195 16.09 3.32 -4.19
N ALA A 196 16.01 4.61 -3.83
CA ALA A 196 15.26 5.05 -2.66
C ALA A 196 13.75 4.91 -2.90
N SER A 197 13.05 4.33 -1.93
CA SER A 197 11.58 4.28 -1.89
C SER A 197 11.12 4.45 -0.44
N VAL A 198 10.04 5.18 -0.24
CA VAL A 198 9.35 5.36 1.05
C VAL A 198 7.94 4.86 0.89
N ALA A 199 7.43 3.97 1.72
CA ALA A 199 5.99 3.63 1.71
C ALA A 199 5.41 3.24 0.32
N CYS A 200 6.17 2.52 -0.52
CA CYS A 200 5.82 2.18 -1.90
C CYS A 200 5.79 3.35 -2.91
N SER A 201 6.29 4.53 -2.52
CA SER A 201 6.42 5.71 -3.38
C SER A 201 7.58 5.60 -4.37
N THR A 202 7.47 6.30 -5.49
CA THR A 202 8.61 6.50 -6.39
C THR A 202 9.56 7.55 -5.84
N ALA A 203 10.82 7.55 -6.30
CA ALA A 203 11.80 8.58 -5.94
C ALA A 203 11.27 10.02 -6.17
N LYS A 204 10.41 10.21 -7.19
CA LYS A 204 9.82 11.52 -7.47
C LYS A 204 8.80 11.95 -6.42
N ALA A 205 8.01 11.02 -5.88
CA ALA A 205 7.07 11.32 -4.81
C ALA A 205 7.76 11.62 -3.47
N VAL A 206 8.99 11.12 -3.24
CA VAL A 206 9.82 11.52 -2.09
C VAL A 206 10.13 13.02 -2.10
N GLU A 207 10.16 13.66 -3.27
CA GLU A 207 10.40 15.11 -3.42
C GLU A 207 9.18 15.97 -3.03
N TRP A 208 7.99 15.38 -2.86
CA TRP A 208 6.77 16.14 -2.54
C TRP A 208 6.75 16.67 -1.10
N ASP A 209 7.48 16.02 -0.19
CA ASP A 209 7.59 16.45 1.20
C ASP A 209 9.06 16.40 1.65
N ALA A 210 9.63 17.57 1.96
CA ALA A 210 11.02 17.68 2.40
C ALA A 210 11.32 16.83 3.65
N SER A 211 10.32 16.52 4.48
CA SER A 211 10.47 15.67 5.66
C SER A 211 10.73 14.18 5.33
N TRP A 212 10.37 13.71 4.13
CA TRP A 212 10.56 12.31 3.72
C TRP A 212 11.98 12.00 3.28
N SER A 213 12.72 12.99 2.78
CA SER A 213 14.14 12.83 2.46
C SER A 213 14.98 12.39 3.67
N LYS A 214 14.49 12.62 4.90
CA LYS A 214 15.16 12.31 6.16
C LYS A 214 14.60 11.07 6.88
N ASN A 215 13.50 10.48 6.42
CA ASN A 215 12.84 9.35 7.07
C ASN A 215 12.29 8.35 6.05
N LEU A 216 13.19 7.50 5.53
CA LEU A 216 12.90 6.48 4.51
C LEU A 216 12.34 5.21 5.16
N ASP A 217 11.15 5.27 5.77
CA ASP A 217 10.48 4.05 6.27
C ASP A 217 9.71 3.35 5.12
N PRO A 218 10.11 2.14 4.70
CA PRO A 218 9.42 1.40 3.65
C PRO A 218 8.03 0.90 4.06
N SER A 219 7.71 0.88 5.36
CA SER A 219 6.47 0.27 5.90
C SER A 219 5.20 1.10 5.74
N GLY A 220 5.28 2.34 5.24
CA GLY A 220 4.11 3.24 5.20
C GLY A 220 3.96 4.14 6.42
N ARG A 221 4.64 3.81 7.52
CA ARG A 221 4.55 4.53 8.80
C ARG A 221 5.20 5.91 8.78
N ALA A 222 6.02 6.21 7.76
CA ALA A 222 6.63 7.52 7.55
C ALA A 222 5.63 8.65 7.20
N ALA A 223 4.37 8.34 6.87
CA ALA A 223 3.32 9.36 6.74
C ALA A 223 2.84 9.86 8.12
N ILE A 224 3.78 10.36 8.93
CA ILE A 224 3.55 10.93 10.26
C ILE A 224 2.51 12.06 10.14
N GLY A 225 1.43 11.95 10.91
CA GLY A 225 0.34 12.94 10.95
C GLY A 225 -0.86 12.66 10.01
N VAL A 226 -0.80 11.63 9.16
CA VAL A 226 -1.92 11.24 8.28
C VAL A 226 -2.66 10.00 8.79
N HIS A 227 -1.98 9.12 9.55
CA HIS A 227 -2.57 7.88 10.08
C HIS A 227 -3.36 8.13 11.36
N ASN A 228 -4.68 7.93 11.34
CA ASN A 228 -5.52 8.19 12.50
C ASN A 228 -5.20 7.26 13.70
N SER A 229 -4.86 5.99 13.45
CA SER A 229 -4.54 5.04 14.54
C SER A 229 -3.13 5.14 15.13
N ALA A 230 -2.24 5.98 14.57
CA ALA A 230 -0.96 6.27 15.22
C ALA A 230 -1.14 6.94 16.61
N TYR A 231 -2.28 7.61 16.80
CA TYR A 231 -2.62 8.32 18.03
C TYR A 231 -3.34 7.46 19.08
N GLU A 232 -3.94 6.34 18.71
CA GLU A 232 -4.60 5.44 19.67
C GLU A 232 -3.57 4.65 20.50
N ASN A 233 -2.47 4.22 19.88
CA ASN A 233 -1.40 3.49 20.57
C ASN A 233 -0.59 4.36 21.56
N GLN A 234 -0.56 5.69 21.40
CA GLN A 234 0.06 6.58 22.40
C GLN A 234 -0.84 6.83 23.62
N ARG A 235 -2.17 6.82 23.45
CA ARG A 235 -3.12 6.93 24.57
C ARG A 235 -3.23 5.64 25.38
N ALA A 236 -3.04 4.48 24.75
CA ALA A 236 -3.07 3.18 25.44
C ALA A 236 -1.88 2.96 26.40
N ALA A 237 -0.75 3.66 26.21
CA ALA A 237 0.43 3.53 27.07
C ALA A 237 0.38 4.40 28.34
N SER A 238 -0.67 5.21 28.55
CA SER A 238 -0.71 6.20 29.64
C SER A 238 -2.05 6.32 30.39
N GLY A 239 -2.92 5.30 30.34
CA GLY A 239 -4.24 5.33 31.01
C GLY A 239 -4.54 4.09 31.83
N ASN A 240 -4.61 4.25 33.16
CA ASN A 240 -5.02 3.24 34.14
C ASN A 240 -6.38 2.59 33.80
N LEU A 241 -6.50 1.30 34.17
CA LEU A 241 -7.72 0.50 34.11
C LEU A 241 -8.90 1.21 34.82
N ALA A 242 -9.95 1.50 34.06
CA ALA A 242 -11.30 1.62 34.60
C ALA A 242 -12.31 1.13 33.55
N THR A 243 -13.03 0.06 33.90
CA THR A 243 -14.25 -0.40 33.23
C THR A 243 -15.26 0.73 33.10
N THR A 244 -15.95 0.87 31.95
CA THR A 244 -17.44 0.84 31.80
C THR A 244 -17.95 1.55 30.52
N LYS A 245 -18.90 0.87 29.85
CA LYS A 245 -19.99 1.31 28.93
C LYS A 245 -19.67 1.75 27.48
N ILE A 246 -20.11 0.88 26.57
CA ILE A 246 -20.48 1.17 25.17
C ILE A 246 -21.61 2.22 25.19
N ILE A 247 -21.39 3.35 24.53
CA ILE A 247 -22.43 4.34 24.20
C ILE A 247 -22.25 4.68 22.72
N ASP A 248 -23.27 4.36 21.92
CA ASP A 248 -23.37 4.75 20.52
C ASP A 248 -23.42 6.28 20.41
N ASN A 249 -22.41 6.88 19.79
CA ASN A 249 -22.43 8.29 19.40
C ASN A 249 -21.81 8.44 18.01
N VAL A 250 -22.66 8.41 16.99
CA VAL A 250 -22.32 8.83 15.62
C VAL A 250 -22.82 10.27 15.43
N PRO A 251 -21.96 11.23 15.04
CA PRO A 251 -22.43 12.55 14.62
C PRO A 251 -23.23 12.43 13.32
N ARG A 252 -24.47 12.94 13.28
CA ARG A 252 -25.15 13.21 12.00
C ARG A 252 -24.39 14.33 11.30
N MET A 253 -23.84 14.03 10.12
CA MET A 253 -23.35 15.06 9.19
C MET A 253 -24.54 15.81 8.58
N MET A 254 -24.40 17.13 8.48
CA MET A 254 -25.33 18.06 7.85
C MET A 254 -25.56 17.75 6.37
N GLU A 255 -26.79 18.02 5.90
CA GLU A 255 -27.17 17.96 4.49
C GLU A 255 -26.21 18.80 3.64
N VAL A 256 -25.52 18.16 2.69
CA VAL A 256 -24.72 18.83 1.67
C VAL A 256 -25.60 18.99 0.44
N ALA A 257 -25.75 20.23 -0.03
CA ALA A 257 -26.54 20.57 -1.21
C ALA A 257 -26.07 19.78 -2.45
N ALA A 258 -27.05 19.33 -3.24
CA ALA A 258 -26.85 18.49 -4.42
C ALA A 258 -25.84 19.11 -5.42
N ALA A 259 -24.93 18.27 -5.91
CA ALA A 259 -24.03 18.63 -6.99
C ALA A 259 -24.79 18.74 -8.33
N PRO A 260 -24.39 19.62 -9.27
CA PRO A 260 -25.08 19.75 -10.55
C PRO A 260 -24.89 18.50 -11.42
N GLU A 261 -25.96 18.08 -12.09
CA GLU A 261 -26.00 16.95 -13.01
C GLU A 261 -24.98 17.08 -14.16
N LEU A 262 -24.23 16.00 -14.39
CA LEU A 262 -23.39 15.83 -15.58
C LEU A 262 -24.29 15.54 -16.79
N THR A 263 -24.47 16.53 -17.67
CA THR A 263 -25.14 16.34 -18.95
C THR A 263 -24.19 15.65 -19.94
N ILE A 264 -24.48 14.39 -20.25
CA ILE A 264 -23.83 13.64 -21.34
C ILE A 264 -24.55 14.03 -22.63
N TRP A 265 -23.86 14.72 -23.54
CA TRP A 265 -24.37 14.98 -24.89
C TRP A 265 -24.17 13.74 -25.76
N SER A 266 -25.26 13.33 -26.43
CA SER A 266 -25.36 12.22 -27.38
C SER A 266 -24.52 12.42 -28.65
#